data_AF-A0A1Y5SLV1-F1
#
_entry.id   AF-A0A1Y5SLV1-F1
#
_cell.length_a   1.000
_cell.length_b   1.000
_cell.length_c   1.000
_cell.angle_alpha   90.00
_cell.angle_beta   90.00
_cell.angle_gamma   90.00
#
_symmetry.space_group_name_H-M   'P 1'
#
loop_
_entity.id
_entity.type
_entity.pdbx_description
1 polymer ?
#
loop_
_entity_poly.entity_id
_entity_poly.type
_entity_poly.pdbx_seq_one_letter_code
_entity_poly.pdbx_strand_id
1 'polypeptide(L)'
;MRFALLFVALVLAGCTADGRAGNPVSRIATWFSYLNGDDLRARCDPGAVPRYRFVYNAVYLEQVRIYDLAPADNGAFLLDSKVTAGRLPATLEIDENGIRFPGLAGETRRLIGGGDVAQLFQALADDGFGRPTPRGRVLHSDSYYWLAMGCHGGRFVYQAWSWPEDRLGSLRFADRLLAHDDTGVKAKAPRDSDFLTPGSRPRGGGRANEDNGPYFSLQVGDNGLNIGPRF
;
A
#
# COMPACT_ATOMS: atom_id res chain seq x y z
N MET A 1 -36.49 -49.13 -15.00
CA MET A 1 -36.15 -47.73 -14.69
C MET A 1 -34.85 -47.72 -13.91
N ARG A 2 -33.80 -47.20 -14.54
CA ARG A 2 -32.44 -47.04 -13.99
C ARG A 2 -32.38 -45.74 -13.20
N PHE A 3 -31.65 -45.69 -12.09
CA PHE A 3 -30.58 -44.69 -11.86
C PHE A 3 -29.88 -45.01 -10.53
N ALA A 4 -28.64 -45.47 -10.63
CA ALA A 4 -27.73 -45.68 -9.52
C ALA A 4 -27.10 -44.34 -9.12
N LEU A 5 -27.05 -44.07 -7.81
CA LEU A 5 -26.33 -42.93 -7.24
C LEU A 5 -24.83 -43.12 -7.42
N LEU A 6 -24.19 -42.22 -8.17
CA LEU A 6 -22.74 -42.03 -8.18
C LEU A 6 -22.45 -40.70 -7.47
N PHE A 7 -22.04 -40.80 -6.20
CA PHE A 7 -21.46 -39.69 -5.44
C PHE A 7 -20.01 -39.54 -5.90
N VAL A 8 -19.76 -38.62 -6.84
CA VAL A 8 -18.41 -38.23 -7.24
C VAL A 8 -17.87 -37.28 -6.18
N ALA A 9 -16.85 -37.74 -5.46
CA ALA A 9 -16.05 -36.93 -4.55
C ALA A 9 -15.36 -35.81 -5.34
N LEU A 10 -15.80 -34.57 -5.13
CA LEU A 10 -15.12 -33.37 -5.61
C LEU A 10 -13.86 -33.15 -4.76
N VAL A 11 -12.74 -33.70 -5.22
CA VAL A 11 -11.41 -33.34 -4.73
C VAL A 11 -11.15 -31.91 -5.21
N LEU A 12 -11.17 -30.96 -4.28
CA LEU A 12 -10.65 -29.61 -4.47
C LEU A 12 -9.14 -29.73 -4.71
N ALA A 13 -8.74 -29.88 -5.97
CA ALA A 13 -7.38 -29.61 -6.41
C ALA A 13 -7.15 -28.11 -6.20
N GLY A 14 -6.50 -27.76 -5.09
CA GLY A 14 -5.99 -26.41 -4.88
C GLY A 14 -5.06 -26.07 -6.04
N CYS A 15 -5.39 -25.02 -6.78
CA CYS A 15 -4.47 -24.46 -7.76
C CYS A 15 -3.17 -24.10 -7.04
N THR A 16 -2.09 -24.76 -7.42
CA THR A 16 -0.75 -24.30 -7.06
C THR A 16 -0.60 -22.93 -7.72
N ALA A 17 -0.44 -21.89 -6.92
CA ALA A 17 -0.11 -20.57 -7.43
C ALA A 17 1.35 -20.66 -7.88
N ASP A 18 1.57 -21.13 -9.12
CA ASP A 18 2.86 -21.06 -9.77
C ASP A 18 3.26 -19.58 -9.86
N GLY A 19 4.36 -19.22 -9.19
CA GLY A 19 4.95 -17.88 -9.14
C GLY A 19 5.55 -17.42 -10.48
N ARG A 20 4.87 -17.66 -11.60
CA ARG A 20 5.16 -17.09 -12.92
C ARG A 20 4.25 -15.90 -13.16
N ALA A 21 4.83 -14.83 -13.70
CA ALA A 21 4.17 -13.60 -14.10
C ALA A 21 2.90 -13.83 -14.97
N GLY A 22 1.73 -14.02 -14.34
CA GLY A 22 0.53 -14.46 -15.03
C GLY A 22 -0.74 -13.94 -14.35
N ASN A 23 -1.56 -13.24 -15.14
CA ASN A 23 -2.86 -12.61 -14.83
C ASN A 23 -2.82 -11.21 -14.18
N PRO A 24 -3.34 -10.15 -14.86
CA PRO A 24 -3.52 -8.81 -14.28
C PRO A 24 -4.33 -8.76 -12.97
N VAL A 25 -5.28 -9.70 -12.79
CA VAL A 25 -6.13 -9.78 -11.61
C VAL A 25 -5.34 -10.21 -10.37
N SER A 26 -4.49 -11.22 -10.48
CA SER A 26 -3.63 -11.66 -9.36
C SER A 26 -2.63 -10.57 -8.98
N ARG A 27 -2.13 -9.79 -9.94
CA ARG A 27 -1.22 -8.65 -9.71
C ARG A 27 -1.86 -7.55 -8.86
N ILE A 28 -3.06 -7.13 -9.26
CA ILE A 28 -3.83 -6.11 -8.55
C ILE A 28 -4.23 -6.63 -7.17
N ALA A 29 -4.58 -7.92 -7.05
CA ALA A 29 -4.85 -8.54 -5.76
C ALA A 29 -3.62 -8.54 -4.83
N THR A 30 -2.43 -8.86 -5.35
CA THR A 30 -1.16 -8.78 -4.59
C THR A 30 -0.85 -7.35 -4.15
N TRP A 31 -1.05 -6.37 -5.04
CA TRP A 31 -0.90 -4.95 -4.70
C TRP A 31 -1.87 -4.53 -3.60
N PHE A 32 -3.15 -4.89 -3.70
CA PHE A 32 -4.16 -4.54 -2.70
C PHE A 32 -3.90 -5.23 -1.36
N SER A 33 -3.45 -6.48 -1.38
CA SER A 33 -3.00 -7.21 -0.19
C SER A 33 -1.81 -6.51 0.48
N TYR A 34 -0.85 -6.04 -0.31
CA TYR A 34 0.30 -5.26 0.15
C TYR A 34 -0.12 -3.90 0.76
N LEU A 35 -1.05 -3.18 0.12
CA LEU A 35 -1.64 -1.94 0.63
C LEU A 35 -2.54 -2.14 1.86
N ASN A 36 -3.07 -3.36 2.03
CA ASN A 36 -3.82 -3.77 3.21
C ASN A 36 -2.91 -4.22 4.36
N GLY A 37 -1.61 -4.42 4.08
CA GLY A 37 -0.63 -4.87 5.05
C GLY A 37 -0.83 -6.32 5.50
N ASP A 38 -1.36 -7.20 4.64
CA ASP A 38 -1.62 -8.60 5.01
C ASP A 38 -0.35 -9.32 5.47
N ASP A 39 0.77 -9.03 4.81
CA ASP A 39 2.07 -9.58 5.13
C ASP A 39 2.62 -9.08 6.48
N LEU A 40 2.28 -7.84 6.87
CA LEU A 40 2.62 -7.29 8.19
C LEU A 40 1.69 -7.85 9.28
N ARG A 41 0.39 -7.99 8.97
CA ARG A 41 -0.62 -8.53 9.88
C ARG A 41 -0.35 -9.99 10.22
N ALA A 42 0.02 -10.80 9.23
CA ALA A 42 0.35 -12.22 9.41
C ALA A 42 1.57 -12.47 10.33
N ARG A 43 2.36 -11.42 10.61
CA ARG A 43 3.56 -11.47 11.45
C ARG A 43 3.43 -10.61 12.71
N CYS A 44 2.24 -10.07 12.98
CA CYS A 44 2.01 -9.16 14.09
C CYS A 44 1.24 -9.84 15.23
N ASP A 45 2.01 -10.35 16.17
CA ASP A 45 1.54 -10.97 17.41
C ASP A 45 2.18 -10.27 18.63
N PRO A 46 1.68 -10.49 19.86
CA PRO A 46 2.33 -10.01 21.07
C PRO A 46 3.82 -10.41 21.12
N GLY A 47 4.70 -9.42 21.24
CA GLY A 47 6.16 -9.63 21.23
C GLY A 47 6.81 -9.65 19.84
N ALA A 48 6.04 -9.50 18.77
CA ALA A 48 6.59 -9.40 17.41
C ALA A 48 7.48 -8.16 17.24
N VAL A 49 8.48 -8.31 16.37
CA VAL A 49 9.39 -7.23 15.99
C VAL A 49 8.59 -6.13 15.26
N PRO A 50 8.66 -4.86 15.73
CA PRO A 50 7.83 -3.80 15.16
C PRO A 50 8.28 -3.46 13.74
N ARG A 51 7.36 -3.51 12.77
CA ARG A 51 7.60 -3.18 11.37
C ARG A 51 6.50 -2.25 10.88
N TYR A 52 6.88 -1.27 10.06
CA TYR A 52 5.96 -0.27 9.55
C TYR A 52 6.12 -0.10 8.05
N ARG A 53 5.04 0.26 7.39
CA ARG A 53 4.98 0.59 5.98
C ARG A 53 4.22 1.89 5.79
N PHE A 54 4.79 2.76 4.99
CA PHE A 54 4.14 3.98 4.52
C PHE A 54 4.05 3.92 3.00
N VAL A 55 2.87 4.22 2.47
CA VAL A 55 2.65 4.30 1.02
C VAL A 55 2.08 5.65 0.67
N TYR A 56 2.75 6.37 -0.22
CA TYR A 56 2.24 7.59 -0.81
C TYR A 56 1.84 7.33 -2.26
N ASN A 57 0.56 7.49 -2.56
CA ASN A 57 0.07 7.53 -3.92
C ASN A 57 -0.03 8.99 -4.35
N ALA A 58 0.69 9.36 -5.41
CA ALA A 58 0.67 10.70 -5.97
C ALA A 58 0.21 10.63 -7.42
N VAL A 59 -1.04 10.17 -7.62
CA VAL A 59 -1.54 9.60 -8.87
C VAL A 59 -0.74 8.35 -9.23
N TYR A 60 -1.39 7.19 -9.19
CA TYR A 60 -0.79 5.85 -9.30
C TYR A 60 0.11 5.67 -10.53
N LEU A 61 -0.24 6.34 -11.63
CA LEU A 61 0.51 6.29 -12.89
C LEU A 61 1.60 7.35 -13.00
N GLU A 62 1.64 8.32 -12.09
CA GLU A 62 2.68 9.34 -12.06
C GLU A 62 3.77 8.99 -11.05
N GLN A 63 3.40 8.65 -9.82
CA GLN A 63 4.35 8.31 -8.77
C GLN A 63 3.70 7.57 -7.61
N VAL A 64 4.32 6.46 -7.20
CA VAL A 64 4.05 5.80 -5.93
C VAL A 64 5.35 5.75 -5.14
N ARG A 65 5.27 6.04 -3.83
CA ARG A 65 6.40 5.91 -2.91
C ARG A 65 6.06 4.93 -1.81
N ILE A 66 7.03 4.11 -1.47
CA ILE A 66 6.90 3.08 -0.44
C ILE A 66 8.10 3.18 0.47
N TYR A 67 7.81 3.16 1.76
CA TYR A 67 8.79 3.21 2.82
C TYR A 67 8.52 2.08 3.78
N ASP A 68 9.37 1.07 3.78
CA ASP A 68 9.33 -0.01 4.77
C ASP A 68 10.38 0.30 5.85
N LEU A 69 9.94 0.32 7.11
CA LEU A 69 10.77 0.62 8.27
C LEU A 69 10.83 -0.61 9.18
N ALA A 70 12.05 -1.11 9.42
CA ALA A 70 12.30 -2.27 10.27
C ALA A 70 13.38 -1.97 11.32
N PRO A 71 13.35 -2.59 12.51
CA PRO A 71 14.30 -2.29 13.56
C PRO A 71 15.69 -2.75 13.15
N ALA A 72 16.68 -1.97 13.55
CA ALA A 72 18.09 -2.29 13.47
C ALA A 72 18.71 -2.21 14.88
N ASP A 73 20.03 -2.32 14.98
CA ASP A 73 20.72 -2.29 16.27
C ASP A 73 20.62 -0.92 16.95
N ASN A 74 20.76 -0.91 18.28
CA ASN A 74 20.84 0.30 19.11
C ASN A 74 19.62 1.25 18.98
N GLY A 75 18.44 0.70 18.70
CA GLY A 75 17.20 1.49 18.55
C GLY A 75 17.11 2.27 17.23
N ALA A 76 18.07 2.08 16.32
CA ALA A 76 17.97 2.56 14.96
C ALA A 76 16.94 1.75 14.17
N PHE A 77 16.48 2.28 13.04
CA PHE A 77 15.68 1.54 12.08
C PHE A 77 16.32 1.61 10.70
N LEU A 78 16.21 0.52 9.95
CA LEU A 78 16.48 0.50 8.53
C LEU A 78 15.24 1.03 7.79
N LEU A 79 15.42 2.12 7.06
CA LEU A 79 14.44 2.65 6.11
C LEU A 79 14.81 2.15 4.71
N ASP A 80 13.92 1.33 4.13
CA ASP A 80 13.94 0.94 2.73
C ASP A 80 12.93 1.80 1.97
N SER A 81 13.43 2.66 1.07
CA SER A 81 12.64 3.62 0.28
C SER A 81 12.61 3.20 -1.18
N LYS A 82 11.43 3.12 -1.77
CA LYS A 82 11.21 2.76 -3.17
C LYS A 82 10.28 3.77 -3.82
N VAL A 83 10.67 4.27 -4.99
CA VAL A 83 9.91 5.27 -5.74
C VAL A 83 9.72 4.80 -7.16
N THR A 84 8.47 4.85 -7.61
CA THR A 84 8.12 4.64 -9.01
C THR A 84 7.89 5.99 -9.66
N ALA A 85 8.25 6.10 -10.94
CA ALA A 85 7.88 7.24 -11.77
C ALA A 85 7.30 6.68 -13.07
N GLY A 86 5.98 6.79 -13.25
CA GLY A 86 5.27 6.13 -14.34
C GLY A 86 4.55 4.85 -13.90
N ARG A 87 4.23 4.00 -14.89
CA ARG A 87 3.49 2.75 -14.69
C ARG A 87 4.27 1.79 -13.78
N LEU A 88 3.63 1.23 -12.76
CA LEU A 88 4.21 0.10 -12.02
C LEU A 88 4.55 -1.04 -13.00
N PRO A 89 5.72 -1.67 -12.84
CA PRO A 89 6.13 -2.80 -13.67
C PRO A 89 5.10 -3.95 -13.65
N ALA A 90 5.08 -4.72 -14.73
CA ALA A 90 4.15 -5.83 -14.94
C ALA A 90 4.29 -6.99 -13.94
N THR A 91 5.33 -6.96 -13.09
CA THR A 91 5.63 -7.97 -12.07
C THR A 91 5.83 -7.27 -10.73
N LEU A 92 5.02 -7.65 -9.75
CA LEU A 92 5.24 -7.33 -8.34
C LEU A 92 5.78 -8.59 -7.68
N GLU A 93 6.99 -8.56 -7.19
CA GLU A 93 7.58 -9.67 -6.44
C GLU A 93 7.59 -9.27 -4.97
N ILE A 94 7.00 -10.08 -4.10
CA ILE A 94 7.11 -9.87 -2.64
C ILE A 94 8.06 -10.94 -2.12
N ASP A 95 9.18 -10.52 -1.53
CA ASP A 95 10.09 -11.37 -0.78
C ASP A 95 10.12 -10.98 0.70
N GLU A 96 10.99 -11.62 1.48
CA GLU A 96 11.19 -11.35 2.90
C GLU A 96 11.66 -9.90 3.21
N ASN A 97 12.19 -9.20 2.21
CA ASN A 97 12.64 -7.82 2.28
C ASN A 97 11.58 -6.83 1.75
N GLY A 98 10.36 -7.30 1.47
CA GLY A 98 9.25 -6.48 1.01
C GLY A 98 8.99 -6.65 -0.48
N ILE A 99 8.36 -5.65 -1.09
CA ILE A 99 8.00 -5.69 -2.51
C ILE A 99 9.18 -5.18 -3.35
N ARG A 100 9.50 -5.88 -4.43
CA ARG A 100 10.44 -5.47 -5.47
C ARG A 100 9.65 -5.05 -6.70
N PHE A 101 10.00 -3.89 -7.23
CA PHE A 101 9.49 -3.36 -8.48
C PHE A 101 10.62 -3.34 -9.52
N PRO A 102 10.48 -4.04 -10.66
CA PRO A 102 11.32 -3.77 -11.81
C PRO A 102 11.24 -2.29 -12.25
N GLY A 103 12.37 -1.64 -12.53
CA GLY A 103 12.36 -0.28 -13.09
C GLY A 103 11.92 0.82 -12.14
N LEU A 104 12.29 0.72 -10.86
CA LEU A 104 12.17 1.84 -9.91
C LEU A 104 12.86 3.09 -10.44
N ALA A 105 12.26 4.24 -10.19
CA ALA A 105 12.86 5.54 -10.45
C ALA A 105 13.91 5.89 -9.38
N GLY A 106 13.77 5.33 -8.18
CA GLY A 106 14.75 5.43 -7.11
C GLY A 106 14.54 4.36 -6.05
N GLU A 107 15.64 3.86 -5.49
CA GLU A 107 15.66 2.91 -4.38
C GLU A 107 16.83 3.22 -3.47
N THR A 108 16.58 3.29 -2.16
CA THR A 108 17.65 3.48 -1.16
C THR A 108 17.36 2.70 0.10
N ARG A 109 18.42 2.25 0.77
CA ARG A 109 18.36 1.68 2.11
C ARG A 109 19.30 2.45 3.01
N ARG A 110 18.79 2.96 4.12
CA ARG A 110 19.59 3.72 5.08
C ARG A 110 19.21 3.42 6.52
N LEU A 111 20.16 3.60 7.42
CA LEU A 111 19.87 3.65 8.84
C LEU A 111 19.35 5.04 9.22
N ILE A 112 18.34 5.04 10.08
CA ILE A 112 17.80 6.21 10.76
C ILE A 112 18.04 6.01 12.26
N GLY A 113 18.63 7.02 12.91
CA GLY A 113 18.94 6.95 14.33
C GLY A 113 17.69 6.95 15.22
N GLY A 114 17.79 6.37 16.42
CA GLY A 114 16.64 6.23 17.33
C GLY A 114 15.95 7.56 17.69
N GLY A 115 16.69 8.68 17.76
CA GLY A 115 16.11 10.00 18.00
C GLY A 115 15.25 10.52 16.84
N ASP A 116 15.63 10.25 15.60
CA ASP A 116 14.85 10.61 14.42
C ASP A 116 13.62 9.70 14.28
N VAL A 117 13.79 8.40 14.55
CA VAL A 117 12.68 7.44 14.59
C VAL A 117 11.64 7.83 15.65
N ALA A 118 12.07 8.24 16.84
CA ALA A 118 11.17 8.70 17.89
C ALA A 118 10.37 9.93 17.45
N GLN A 119 11.02 10.90 16.78
CA GLN A 119 10.34 12.08 16.24
C GLN A 119 9.35 11.71 15.12
N LEU A 120 9.72 10.77 14.24
CA LEU A 120 8.81 10.26 13.21
C LEU A 120 7.56 9.64 13.83
N PHE A 121 7.72 8.76 14.83
CA PHE A 121 6.57 8.12 15.47
C PHE A 121 5.71 9.07 16.30
N GLN A 122 6.32 10.06 16.95
CA GLN A 122 5.55 11.12 17.61
C GLN A 122 4.70 11.89 16.60
N ALA A 123 5.29 12.34 15.49
CA ALA A 123 4.56 13.03 14.43
C ALA A 123 3.45 12.16 13.82
N LEU A 124 3.74 10.86 13.62
CA LEU A 124 2.78 9.89 13.11
C LEU A 124 1.57 9.72 14.04
N ALA A 125 1.80 9.66 15.35
CA ALA A 125 0.73 9.59 16.34
C ALA A 125 -0.09 10.90 16.41
N ASP A 126 0.60 12.05 16.34
CA ASP A 126 -0.04 13.37 16.34
C ASP A 126 -0.99 13.54 15.15
N ASP A 127 -0.56 13.06 13.97
CA ASP A 127 -1.33 13.05 12.72
C ASP A 127 -2.44 11.96 12.69
N GLY A 128 -2.54 11.14 13.73
CA GLY A 128 -3.70 10.28 13.99
C GLY A 128 -3.46 8.79 13.81
N PHE A 129 -2.23 8.32 13.62
CA PHE A 129 -1.94 6.89 13.66
C PHE A 129 -2.27 6.29 15.03
N GLY A 130 -2.91 5.11 15.05
CA GLY A 130 -3.41 4.48 16.27
C GLY A 130 -4.79 4.97 16.74
N ARG A 131 -5.33 6.04 16.14
CA ARG A 131 -6.75 6.40 16.28
C ARG A 131 -7.62 5.47 15.40
N PRO A 132 -8.94 5.41 15.62
CA PRO A 132 -9.83 4.66 14.71
C PRO A 132 -9.59 5.07 13.25
N THR A 133 -9.56 4.08 12.35
CA THR A 133 -9.42 4.35 10.91
C THR A 133 -10.63 5.13 10.40
N PRO A 134 -10.47 5.95 9.34
CA PRO A 134 -11.55 6.67 8.69
C PRO A 134 -12.38 5.70 7.84
N ARG A 135 -13.15 4.84 8.51
CA ARG A 135 -14.01 3.84 7.89
C ARG A 135 -14.88 4.47 6.80
N GLY A 136 -14.92 3.80 5.65
CA GLY A 136 -15.71 4.23 4.50
C GLY A 136 -14.99 5.20 3.56
N ARG A 137 -13.85 5.79 3.97
CA ARG A 137 -13.02 6.65 3.11
C ARG A 137 -12.63 5.90 1.84
N VAL A 138 -12.81 6.55 0.69
CA VAL A 138 -12.47 5.99 -0.61
C VAL A 138 -11.16 6.60 -1.10
N LEU A 139 -10.19 5.75 -1.41
CA LEU A 139 -8.89 6.11 -1.92
C LEU A 139 -8.85 5.81 -3.41
N HIS A 140 -8.73 6.86 -4.22
CA HIS A 140 -8.74 6.74 -5.67
C HIS A 140 -7.31 6.67 -6.21
N SER A 141 -7.06 5.75 -7.15
CA SER A 141 -5.73 5.59 -7.77
C SER A 141 -5.26 6.86 -8.49
N ASP A 142 -6.18 7.67 -9.01
CA ASP A 142 -5.93 8.94 -9.71
C ASP A 142 -5.91 10.18 -8.80
N SER A 143 -5.83 9.97 -7.48
CA SER A 143 -5.76 11.03 -6.47
C SER A 143 -4.49 10.91 -5.61
N TYR A 144 -4.41 11.73 -4.57
CA TYR A 144 -3.33 11.73 -3.60
C TYR A 144 -3.79 11.11 -2.29
N TYR A 145 -2.99 10.18 -1.75
CA TYR A 145 -3.25 9.63 -0.41
C TYR A 145 -1.99 9.08 0.23
N TRP A 146 -1.98 9.08 1.55
CA TRP A 146 -1.04 8.33 2.38
C TRP A 146 -1.74 7.15 3.04
N LEU A 147 -1.03 6.04 3.11
CA LEU A 147 -1.33 4.92 3.98
C LEU A 147 -0.18 4.74 4.95
N ALA A 148 -0.47 4.49 6.22
CA ALA A 148 0.49 4.03 7.20
C ALA A 148 -0.07 2.77 7.85
N MET A 149 0.77 1.75 7.99
CA MET A 149 0.38 0.49 8.60
C MET A 149 1.57 -0.16 9.29
N GLY A 150 1.33 -0.99 10.30
CA GLY A 150 2.44 -1.67 10.96
C GLY A 150 2.04 -2.46 12.20
N CYS A 151 3.00 -3.23 12.69
CA CYS A 151 2.92 -3.88 13.98
C CYS A 151 3.46 -2.94 15.06
N HIS A 152 2.55 -2.34 15.82
CA HIS A 152 2.86 -1.39 16.89
C HIS A 152 2.48 -2.01 18.24
N GLY A 153 3.48 -2.30 19.08
CA GLY A 153 3.25 -2.91 20.39
C GLY A 153 2.55 -4.27 20.33
N GLY A 154 2.86 -5.09 19.32
CA GLY A 154 2.22 -6.39 19.09
C GLY A 154 0.78 -6.33 18.58
N ARG A 155 0.33 -5.14 18.13
CA ARG A 155 -0.99 -4.94 17.52
C ARG A 155 -0.84 -4.36 16.12
N PHE A 156 -1.58 -4.91 15.17
CA PHE A 156 -1.65 -4.32 13.83
C PHE A 156 -2.47 -3.03 13.88
N VAL A 157 -1.87 -1.96 13.36
CA VAL A 157 -2.47 -0.63 13.25
C VAL A 157 -2.45 -0.20 11.79
N TYR A 158 -3.53 0.45 11.35
CA TYR A 158 -3.69 0.99 10.01
C TYR A 158 -4.20 2.43 10.09
N GLN A 159 -3.79 3.28 9.16
CA GLN A 159 -4.32 4.63 9.00
C GLN A 159 -4.21 5.09 7.54
N ALA A 160 -5.14 5.96 7.13
CA ALA A 160 -5.20 6.48 5.78
C ALA A 160 -5.55 7.98 5.78
N TRP A 161 -4.89 8.75 4.94
CA TRP A 161 -5.19 10.17 4.70
C TRP A 161 -5.35 10.41 3.20
N SER A 162 -6.38 11.13 2.76
CA SER A 162 -6.71 11.40 1.35
C SER A 162 -6.83 12.89 1.05
N TRP A 163 -6.46 13.27 -0.16
CA TRP A 163 -6.79 14.59 -0.72
C TRP A 163 -8.17 14.57 -1.37
N PRO A 164 -8.99 15.64 -1.22
CA PRO A 164 -8.74 16.87 -0.46
C PRO A 164 -9.26 16.84 0.98
N GLU A 165 -9.86 15.73 1.44
CA GLU A 165 -10.51 15.66 2.75
C GLU A 165 -9.51 15.93 3.90
N ASP A 166 -8.29 15.46 3.74
CA ASP A 166 -7.18 15.75 4.63
C ASP A 166 -6.21 16.75 3.99
N ARG A 167 -5.63 17.60 4.84
CA ARG A 167 -4.54 18.50 4.45
C ARG A 167 -3.24 17.71 4.38
N LEU A 168 -3.05 16.94 3.31
CA LEU A 168 -1.86 16.08 3.16
C LEU A 168 -0.54 16.87 3.29
N GLY A 169 -0.51 18.12 2.85
CA GLY A 169 0.65 19.01 2.98
C GLY A 169 0.92 19.52 4.40
N SER A 170 0.09 19.19 5.40
CA SER A 170 0.34 19.50 6.81
C SER A 170 0.62 18.26 7.66
N LEU A 171 0.77 17.08 7.05
CA LEU A 171 1.13 15.85 7.75
C LEU A 171 2.60 15.92 8.18
N ARG A 172 2.82 16.09 9.47
CA ARG A 172 4.15 16.21 10.07
C ARG A 172 4.96 14.93 9.90
N PHE A 173 4.32 13.76 9.95
CA PHE A 173 5.02 12.49 9.75
C PHE A 173 5.59 12.40 8.34
N ALA A 174 4.88 12.92 7.34
CA ALA A 174 5.32 12.88 5.95
C ALA A 174 6.59 13.74 5.77
N ASP A 175 6.63 14.94 6.35
CA ASP A 175 7.82 15.79 6.34
C ASP A 175 9.03 15.11 7.02
N ARG A 176 8.80 14.47 8.17
CA ARG A 176 9.85 13.72 8.89
C ARG A 176 10.35 12.53 8.09
N LEU A 177 9.45 11.76 7.50
CA LEU A 177 9.80 10.60 6.68
C LEU A 177 10.58 11.01 5.43
N LEU A 178 10.11 12.04 4.73
CA LEU A 178 10.73 12.55 3.50
C LEU A 178 12.09 13.21 3.75
N ALA A 179 12.35 13.74 4.95
CA ALA A 179 13.68 14.23 5.32
C ALA A 179 14.76 13.13 5.33
N HIS A 180 14.35 11.85 5.36
CA HIS A 180 15.24 10.70 5.25
C HIS A 180 15.15 10.00 3.88
N ASP A 181 14.39 10.54 2.92
CA ASP A 181 14.29 9.99 1.59
C ASP A 181 15.48 10.43 0.72
N ASP A 182 16.44 9.51 0.56
CA ASP A 182 17.66 9.74 -0.23
C ASP A 182 17.53 9.25 -1.69
N THR A 183 16.31 8.95 -2.16
CA THR A 183 16.09 8.38 -3.51
C THR A 183 16.45 9.33 -4.65
N GLY A 184 16.66 10.61 -4.36
CA GLY A 184 16.93 11.66 -5.35
C GLY A 184 15.72 12.04 -6.20
N VAL A 185 14.58 11.37 -6.04
CA VAL A 185 13.34 11.68 -6.76
C VAL A 185 12.50 12.63 -5.91
N LYS A 186 12.11 13.79 -6.47
CA LYS A 186 11.24 14.74 -5.77
C LYS A 186 9.81 14.20 -5.56
N ALA A 187 9.29 14.32 -4.34
CA ALA A 187 7.89 13.99 -4.04
C ALA A 187 6.94 14.94 -4.77
N LYS A 188 5.98 14.37 -5.50
CA LYS A 188 4.92 15.16 -6.16
C LYS A 188 3.97 15.68 -5.10
N ALA A 189 3.75 17.00 -5.07
CA ALA A 189 2.82 17.60 -4.12
C ALA A 189 1.35 17.28 -4.49
N PRO A 190 0.46 17.17 -3.50
CA PRO A 190 -0.98 17.11 -3.75
C PRO A 190 -1.45 18.32 -4.55
N ARG A 191 -2.30 18.05 -5.52
CA ARG A 191 -2.99 19.05 -6.33
C ARG A 191 -4.36 18.50 -6.69
N ASP A 192 -5.26 19.39 -7.08
CA ASP A 192 -6.48 18.96 -7.74
C ASP A 192 -6.08 18.22 -9.02
N SER A 193 -6.43 16.93 -9.10
CA SER A 193 -6.18 16.16 -10.31
C SER A 193 -7.29 16.45 -11.32
N ASP A 194 -6.94 16.54 -12.60
CA ASP A 194 -7.91 16.78 -13.68
C ASP A 194 -9.00 15.68 -13.73
N PHE A 195 -8.72 14.52 -13.14
CA PHE A 195 -9.63 13.39 -12.95
C PHE A 195 -10.70 13.59 -11.86
N LEU A 196 -10.56 14.58 -10.97
CA LEU A 196 -11.60 14.98 -10.01
C LEU A 196 -12.71 15.81 -10.66
N THR A 197 -12.55 16.26 -11.91
CA THR A 197 -13.59 16.96 -12.65
C THR A 197 -14.78 16.03 -12.89
N PRO A 198 -16.01 16.37 -12.45
CA PRO A 198 -17.20 15.59 -12.75
C PRO A 198 -17.38 15.42 -14.27
N GLY A 199 -17.31 14.18 -14.76
CA GLY A 199 -17.41 13.86 -16.19
C GLY A 199 -16.10 13.36 -16.84
N SER A 200 -14.95 13.58 -16.20
CA SER A 200 -13.64 13.07 -16.67
C SER A 200 -13.35 11.64 -16.23
N ARG A 201 -14.08 11.14 -15.23
CA ARG A 201 -13.99 9.73 -14.80
C ARG A 201 -14.58 8.84 -15.88
N PRO A 202 -13.86 7.80 -16.36
CA PRO A 202 -14.41 6.83 -17.28
C PRO A 202 -15.73 6.27 -16.72
N ARG A 203 -16.85 6.57 -17.38
CA ARG A 203 -18.16 6.04 -17.00
C ARG A 203 -18.20 4.54 -17.30
N GLY A 204 -17.88 3.74 -16.29
CA GLY A 204 -18.14 2.30 -16.26
C GLY A 204 -17.21 1.48 -17.14
N GLY A 205 -16.62 0.44 -16.54
CA GLY A 205 -16.22 -0.82 -17.19
C GLY A 205 -15.45 -0.75 -18.51
N GLY A 206 -14.87 0.39 -18.88
CA GLY A 206 -14.08 0.57 -20.08
C GLY A 206 -12.88 -0.33 -19.95
N ARG A 207 -12.73 -1.28 -20.89
CA ARG A 207 -11.51 -2.06 -21.05
C ARG A 207 -10.33 -1.13 -20.84
N ALA A 208 -9.42 -1.51 -19.94
CA ALA A 208 -8.14 -0.83 -19.80
C ALA A 208 -7.56 -0.66 -21.21
N ASN A 209 -7.60 0.55 -21.77
CA ASN A 209 -6.74 0.85 -22.91
C ASN A 209 -5.32 0.69 -22.37
N GLU A 210 -4.50 -0.07 -23.09
CA GLU A 210 -3.14 -0.44 -22.68
C GLU A 210 -2.27 0.77 -22.28
N ASP A 211 -2.65 1.96 -22.77
CA ASP A 211 -1.99 3.25 -22.59
C ASP A 211 -2.32 3.98 -21.27
N ASN A 212 -3.49 3.74 -20.66
CA ASN A 212 -3.99 4.57 -19.54
C ASN A 212 -3.88 3.92 -18.16
N GLY A 213 -3.36 2.69 -18.04
CA GLY A 213 -3.28 1.97 -16.77
C GLY A 213 -4.63 1.66 -16.10
N PRO A 214 -4.69 0.78 -15.08
CA PRO A 214 -5.96 0.47 -14.41
C PRO A 214 -6.32 1.57 -13.41
N TYR A 215 -7.49 2.21 -13.59
CA TYR A 215 -8.13 2.96 -12.52
C TYR A 215 -8.70 1.99 -11.47
N PHE A 216 -8.49 2.30 -10.20
CA PHE A 216 -9.10 1.55 -9.09
C PHE A 216 -9.43 2.48 -7.92
N SER A 217 -10.33 2.00 -7.07
CA SER A 217 -10.67 2.64 -5.80
C SER A 217 -10.60 1.63 -4.67
N LEU A 218 -10.03 2.04 -3.54
CA LEU A 218 -9.95 1.25 -2.32
C LEU A 218 -10.89 1.87 -1.29
N GLN A 219 -11.57 1.07 -0.49
CA GLN A 219 -12.35 1.58 0.64
C GLN A 219 -11.65 1.22 1.94
N VAL A 220 -11.46 2.20 2.83
CA VAL A 220 -10.91 1.98 4.16
C VAL A 220 -11.96 1.29 5.04
N GLY A 221 -11.57 0.18 5.67
CA GLY A 221 -12.34 -0.56 6.67
C GLY A 221 -11.86 -0.26 8.10
N ASP A 222 -12.22 -1.12 9.05
CA ASP A 222 -11.98 -0.89 10.49
C ASP A 222 -10.50 -1.03 10.91
N ASN A 223 -9.68 -1.81 10.18
CA ASN A 223 -8.24 -1.95 10.43
C ASN A 223 -7.47 -2.40 9.18
N GLY A 224 -7.74 -1.71 8.07
CA GLY A 224 -7.23 -2.05 6.75
C GLY A 224 -8.16 -1.55 5.65
N LEU A 225 -8.11 -2.21 4.50
CA LEU A 225 -8.97 -2.02 3.35
C LEU A 225 -10.14 -3.01 3.39
N ASN A 226 -11.32 -2.56 3.00
CA ASN A 226 -12.48 -3.39 2.74
C ASN A 226 -12.35 -4.01 1.34
N ILE A 227 -11.55 -5.06 1.22
CA ILE A 227 -11.33 -5.80 -0.03
C ILE A 227 -12.42 -6.87 -0.18
N GLY A 228 -13.67 -6.43 -0.29
CA GLY A 228 -14.80 -7.30 -0.64
C GLY A 228 -15.06 -7.28 -2.15
N PRO A 229 -15.46 -8.39 -2.79
CA PRO A 229 -15.99 -8.31 -4.13
C PRO A 229 -17.31 -7.55 -4.08
N ARG A 230 -17.36 -6.36 -4.69
CA ARG A 230 -18.65 -5.75 -5.04
C ARG A 230 -19.07 -6.38 -6.36
N PHE A 231 -19.80 -7.50 -6.27
CA PHE A 231 -20.56 -8.04 -7.38
C PHE A 231 -21.78 -7.16 -7.65
#